data_AF-A0A7G3GEY2-F1
#
_entry.id   AF-A0A7G3GEY2-F1
#
_cell.length_a   1.000
_cell.length_b   1.000
_cell.length_c   1.000
_cell.angle_alpha   90.00
_cell.angle_beta   90.00
_cell.angle_gamma   90.00
#
_symmetry.space_group_name_H-M   'P 1'
#
loop_
_entity.id
_entity.type
_entity.pdbx_description
1 polymer ?
#
loop_
_entity_poly.entity_id
_entity_poly.type
_entity_poly.pdbx_seq_one_letter_code
_entity_poly.pdbx_strand_id
1 'polypeptide(L)' 'MKYIFVFIALAGATVGHAQNSSRDVNYWLKPEHKEELNKTIEKYSNDPARYASNPDCINAKEAKKKLFKNKFISN' A
#
# COMPACT_ATOMS: atom_id res chain seq x y z
N MET A 1 41.13 7.21 -26.56
CA MET A 1 40.14 6.27 -25.97
C MET A 1 39.03 7.12 -25.34
N LYS A 2 37.84 7.20 -25.97
CA LYS A 2 36.70 8.01 -25.51
C LYS A 2 35.83 7.16 -24.58
N TYR A 3 35.77 7.51 -23.29
CA TYR A 3 34.86 6.86 -22.34
C TYR A 3 33.56 7.67 -22.27
N ILE A 4 32.50 7.14 -22.85
CA ILE A 4 31.14 7.68 -22.69
C ILE A 4 30.48 6.85 -21.59
N PHE A 5 30.40 7.41 -20.38
CA PHE A 5 29.62 6.84 -19.28
C PHE A 5 28.15 7.21 -19.49
N VAL A 6 27.37 6.30 -20.07
CA VAL A 6 25.91 6.42 -20.10
C VAL A 6 25.38 5.84 -18.79
N PHE A 7 25.06 6.70 -17.83
CA PHE A 7 24.30 6.32 -16.64
C PHE A 7 22.83 6.20 -17.03
N ILE A 8 22.39 5.00 -17.39
CA ILE A 8 20.95 4.69 -17.50
C ILE A 8 20.44 4.60 -16.06
N ALA A 9 19.81 5.69 -15.60
CA ALA A 9 18.99 5.70 -14.40
C ALA A 9 17.75 4.83 -14.68
N LEU A 10 17.89 3.52 -14.50
CA LEU A 10 16.77 2.60 -14.51
C LEU A 10 15.95 2.88 -13.26
N ALA A 11 14.92 3.71 -13.43
CA ALA A 11 13.94 4.01 -12.42
C ALA A 11 13.46 2.70 -11.79
N GLY A 12 13.67 2.59 -10.48
CA GLY A 12 13.29 1.44 -9.68
C GLY A 12 11.78 1.27 -9.68
N ALA A 13 11.26 0.53 -10.66
CA ALA A 13 10.04 -0.23 -10.50
C ALA A 13 10.41 -1.55 -9.81
N THR A 14 10.90 -1.47 -8.57
CA THR A 14 10.70 -2.60 -7.66
C THR A 14 9.21 -2.59 -7.34
N VAL A 15 8.43 -3.16 -8.25
CA VAL A 15 7.17 -3.80 -7.91
C VAL A 15 7.53 -4.83 -6.85
N GLY A 16 7.51 -4.38 -5.59
CA GLY A 16 7.56 -5.23 -4.44
C GLY A 16 6.47 -6.25 -4.66
N HIS A 17 6.88 -7.46 -5.03
CA HIS A 17 6.07 -8.64 -4.89
C HIS A 17 5.73 -8.67 -3.40
N ALA A 18 4.55 -8.16 -3.07
CA ALA A 18 3.97 -8.26 -1.75
C ALA A 18 3.84 -9.75 -1.49
N GLN A 19 4.85 -10.30 -0.81
CA GLN A 19 4.78 -11.62 -0.23
C GLN A 19 3.50 -11.67 0.58
N ASN A 20 2.69 -12.69 0.29
CA ASN A 20 1.44 -13.06 0.93
C ASN A 20 1.63 -13.34 2.44
N SER A 21 2.04 -12.33 3.20
CA SER A 21 1.79 -12.28 4.63
C SER A 21 0.67 -11.29 4.81
N SER A 22 -0.53 -11.79 5.12
CA SER A 22 -1.70 -10.95 5.37
C SER A 22 -1.35 -9.96 6.48
N ARG A 23 -1.11 -8.70 6.13
CA ARG A 23 -0.75 -7.69 7.13
C ARG A 23 -2.00 -7.37 7.92
N ASP A 24 -1.84 -7.32 9.23
CA ASP A 24 -2.96 -7.05 10.12
C ASP A 24 -3.36 -5.58 10.10
N VAL A 25 -4.52 -5.27 10.69
CA VAL A 25 -5.03 -3.90 10.76
C VAL A 25 -4.07 -2.96 11.51
N ASN A 26 -3.36 -3.45 12.54
CA ASN A 26 -2.48 -2.60 13.35
C ASN A 26 -1.20 -2.22 12.59
N TYR A 27 -0.70 -3.11 11.72
CA TYR A 27 0.34 -2.76 10.77
C TYR A 27 -0.06 -1.51 9.97
N TRP A 28 -1.25 -1.53 9.36
CA TRP A 28 -1.74 -0.42 8.55
C TRP A 28 -2.09 0.86 9.33
N LEU A 29 -2.34 0.76 10.63
CA LEU A 29 -2.60 1.92 11.49
C LEU A 29 -1.34 2.72 11.84
N LYS A 30 -0.14 2.16 11.63
CA LYS A 30 1.10 2.88 11.88
C LYS A 30 1.28 4.03 10.88
N PRO A 31 1.79 5.20 11.31
CA PRO A 31 1.96 6.36 10.44
C PRO A 31 2.94 6.08 9.27
N GLU A 32 3.95 5.25 9.50
CA GLU A 32 4.94 4.83 8.49
C GLU A 32 4.33 4.05 7.31
N HIS A 33 3.19 3.37 7.52
CA HIS A 33 2.53 2.54 6.50
C HIS A 33 1.32 3.22 5.85
N LYS A 34 1.03 4.48 6.20
CA LYS A 34 -0.15 5.20 5.72
C LYS A 34 -0.13 5.47 4.21
N GLU A 35 1.04 5.76 3.64
CA GLU A 35 1.18 5.97 2.20
C GLU A 35 0.97 4.64 1.46
N GLU A 36 1.57 3.56 1.95
CA GLU A 36 1.42 2.23 1.38
C GLU A 36 -0.03 1.73 1.50
N LEU A 37 -0.70 2.02 2.61
CA LEU A 37 -2.13 1.74 2.81
C LEU A 37 -2.97 2.39 1.72
N ASN A 38 -2.73 3.66 1.41
CA ASN A 38 -3.51 4.36 0.39
C ASN A 38 -3.28 3.75 -1.00
N LYS A 39 -2.02 3.46 -1.38
CA LYS A 39 -1.68 2.79 -2.64
C LYS A 39 -2.32 1.40 -2.74
N THR A 40 -2.33 0.66 -1.64
CA THR A 40 -2.96 -0.66 -1.51
C THR A 40 -4.46 -0.55 -1.75
N ILE A 41 -5.15 0.36 -1.05
CA ILE A 41 -6.59 0.59 -1.24
C ILE A 41 -6.92 1.03 -2.67
N GLU A 42 -6.13 1.93 -3.26
CA GLU A 42 -6.32 2.39 -4.64
C GLU A 42 -6.15 1.24 -5.65
N LYS A 43 -5.08 0.46 -5.49
CA LYS A 43 -4.82 -0.74 -6.30
C LYS A 43 -5.98 -1.73 -6.27
N TYR A 44 -6.58 -1.97 -5.10
CA TYR A 44 -7.71 -2.89 -4.98
C TYR A 44 -9.07 -2.26 -5.28
N SER A 45 -9.19 -0.93 -5.33
CA SER A 45 -10.40 -0.27 -5.80
C SER A 45 -10.67 -0.56 -7.28
N ASN A 46 -9.60 -0.81 -8.06
CA ASN A 46 -9.69 -1.23 -9.46
C ASN A 46 -10.03 -2.72 -9.65
N ASP A 47 -10.00 -3.54 -8.58
CA ASP A 47 -10.34 -4.97 -8.62
C ASP A 47 -11.22 -5.35 -7.41
N PRO A 48 -12.55 -5.12 -7.51
CA PRO A 48 -13.48 -5.34 -6.40
C PRO A 48 -13.58 -6.81 -5.99
N ALA A 49 -13.29 -7.76 -6.90
CA ALA A 49 -13.31 -9.19 -6.58
C ALA A 49 -12.15 -9.57 -5.66
N ARG A 50 -10.93 -9.04 -5.92
CA ARG A 50 -9.80 -9.18 -5.00
C ARG A 50 -10.00 -8.44 -3.69
N TYR A 51 -10.65 -7.28 -3.73
CA TYR A 51 -10.93 -6.47 -2.54
C TYR A 51 -11.82 -7.18 -1.51
N ALA A 52 -12.67 -8.12 -1.95
CA ALA A 52 -13.56 -8.88 -1.08
C ALA A 52 -12.99 -10.24 -0.62
N SER A 53 -11.92 -10.72 -1.24
CA SER A 53 -11.41 -12.09 -1.04
C SER A 53 -9.99 -12.16 -0.49
N ASN A 54 -9.20 -11.09 -0.61
CA ASN A 54 -7.83 -11.05 -0.10
C ASN A 54 -7.78 -10.47 1.33
N PRO A 55 -7.28 -11.24 2.32
CA PRO A 55 -7.18 -10.81 3.71
C PRO A 55 -6.42 -9.50 3.93
N ASP A 56 -5.35 -9.25 3.17
CA ASP A 56 -4.55 -8.02 3.27
C ASP A 56 -5.38 -6.79 2.85
N CYS A 57 -6.21 -6.95 1.82
CA CYS A 57 -7.11 -5.90 1.33
C CYS A 57 -8.22 -5.60 2.32
N ILE A 58 -8.78 -6.65 2.92
CA ILE A 58 -9.82 -6.55 3.93
C ILE A 58 -9.27 -5.79 5.15
N ASN A 59 -8.06 -6.15 5.61
CA ASN A 59 -7.40 -5.49 6.73
C ASN A 59 -7.02 -4.04 6.41
N ALA A 60 -6.53 -3.75 5.20
CA ALA A 60 -6.29 -2.40 4.73
C ALA A 60 -7.58 -1.56 4.76
N LYS A 61 -8.71 -2.12 4.28
CA LYS A 61 -10.01 -1.42 4.27
C LYS A 61 -10.48 -1.10 5.68
N GLU A 62 -10.35 -2.05 6.59
CA GLU A 62 -10.65 -1.88 8.01
C GLU A 62 -9.79 -0.77 8.64
N ALA A 63 -8.49 -0.75 8.35
CA ALA A 63 -7.58 0.29 8.84
C ALA A 63 -7.98 1.68 8.34
N LYS A 64 -8.31 1.82 7.04
CA LYS A 64 -8.78 3.09 6.48
C LYS A 64 -10.08 3.58 7.14
N LYS A 65 -11.02 2.68 7.41
CA LYS A 65 -12.25 3.00 8.16
C LYS A 65 -11.95 3.48 9.58
N LYS A 66 -11.02 2.83 10.30
CA LYS A 66 -10.61 3.24 11.65
C LYS A 66 -9.92 4.60 11.65
N LEU A 67 -9.00 4.85 10.71
CA LEU A 67 -8.35 6.16 10.57
C LEU A 67 -9.35 7.27 10.26
N PHE A 68 -10.34 7.00 9.41
CA PHE A 68 -11.41 7.95 9.12
C PHE A 68 -12.28 8.19 10.34
N LYS A 69 -12.73 7.14 11.04
CA LYS A 69 -13.54 7.26 12.26
C LYS A 69 -12.82 8.03 13.36
N ASN A 70 -11.52 7.77 13.60
CA ASN A 70 -10.72 8.54 14.55
C ASN A 70 -10.63 10.02 14.19
N LYS A 71 -10.54 10.36 12.89
CA LYS A 71 -10.54 11.75 12.44
C LYS A 71 -11.88 12.46 12.71
N PHE A 72 -12.99 11.73 12.68
CA PHE A 72 -14.33 12.28 12.96
C PHE A 72 -14.66 12.40 14.44
N ILE A 73 -14.09 11.56 15.31
CA ILE A 73 -14.35 11.60 16.76
C ILE A 73 -13.42 12.60 17.47
N SER A 74 -12.26 12.89 16.89
CA SER A 74 -11.25 13.78 17.47
C SER A 74 -11.46 15.26 17.14
N ASN A 75 -12.65 15.64 16.67
CA ASN A 75 -13.03 16.98 16.23
C ASN A 75 -14.37 17.37 16.86
#